data_AF-A0AA37NK00-F1
#
_entry.id   AF-A0AA37NK00-F1
#
_cell.length_a   1.000
_cell.length_b   1.000
_cell.length_c   1.000
_cell.angle_alpha   90.00
_cell.angle_beta   90.00
_cell.angle_gamma   90.00
#
_symmetry.space_group_name_H-M   'P 1'
#
loop_
_entity.id
_entity.type
_entity.pdbx_description
1 polymer ?
#
loop_
_entity_poly.entity_id
_entity_poly.type
_entity_poly.pdbx_seq_one_letter_code
_entity_poly.pdbx_strand_id
1 'polypeptide(L)'
;MGKGCEGNKDDTKDSKWIGDRFRLGLVKGSYIPCKKIRILREYTRYRYKLVSCRSSEKNRYQNALTVCNVALDSGVSDVFGKSSTSIIDYLLEQADNSINHEEIASKLLRSLKSKEDAVIESIEGYQMTDSQKYRMRLVRAHMDYITAVI
;
A
#
# COMPACT_ATOMS: atom_id res chain seq x y z
N MET A 1 22.64 -4.82 -28.32
CA MET A 1 22.43 -5.97 -27.40
C MET A 1 23.77 -6.58 -27.04
N GLY A 2 24.20 -6.49 -25.78
CA GLY A 2 25.37 -7.23 -25.27
C GLY A 2 24.89 -8.30 -24.30
N LYS A 3 25.11 -9.57 -24.65
CA LYS A 3 24.76 -10.75 -23.83
C LYS A 3 25.47 -10.66 -22.48
N GLY A 4 24.72 -10.82 -21.39
CA GLY A 4 25.30 -10.97 -20.05
C GLY A 4 26.00 -12.32 -19.94
N CYS A 5 27.28 -12.30 -19.59
CA CYS A 5 27.99 -13.50 -19.15
C CYS A 5 27.41 -13.93 -17.79
N GLU A 6 26.94 -15.17 -17.73
CA GLU A 6 26.49 -15.81 -16.50
C GLU A 6 27.68 -15.98 -15.54
N GLY A 7 27.47 -15.56 -14.28
CA GLY A 7 28.27 -15.96 -13.14
C GLY A 7 29.63 -15.28 -13.00
N ASN A 8 29.65 -14.01 -12.55
CA ASN A 8 30.75 -13.41 -11.74
C ASN A 8 30.44 -11.95 -11.36
N LYS A 9 29.17 -11.62 -11.06
CA LYS A 9 28.82 -10.29 -10.58
C LYS A 9 29.15 -10.18 -9.10
N ASP A 10 30.18 -9.42 -8.79
CA ASP A 10 30.68 -9.18 -7.43
C ASP A 10 30.78 -7.66 -7.26
N ASP A 11 29.91 -7.08 -6.42
CA ASP A 11 29.85 -5.63 -6.20
C ASP A 11 31.21 -5.05 -5.75
N THR A 12 32.06 -5.87 -5.13
CA THR A 12 33.43 -5.48 -4.73
C THR A 12 34.36 -5.35 -5.93
N LYS A 13 34.23 -6.24 -6.92
CA LYS A 13 35.01 -6.18 -8.17
C LYS A 13 34.47 -5.09 -9.09
N ASP A 14 33.14 -4.96 -9.18
CA ASP A 14 32.47 -3.94 -9.99
C ASP A 14 32.83 -2.53 -9.50
N SER A 15 32.82 -2.29 -8.17
CA SER A 15 33.19 -0.99 -7.60
C SER A 15 34.67 -0.64 -7.82
N LYS A 16 35.59 -1.61 -7.68
CA LYS A 16 37.01 -1.42 -8.00
C LYS A 16 37.21 -1.08 -9.48
N TRP A 17 36.59 -1.85 -10.37
CA TRP A 17 36.69 -1.67 -11.82
C TRP A 17 36.13 -0.31 -12.28
N ILE A 18 35.00 0.12 -11.73
CA ILE A 18 34.44 1.47 -11.98
C ILE A 18 35.40 2.55 -11.46
N GLY A 19 36.01 2.34 -10.28
CA GLY A 19 36.98 3.26 -9.70
C GLY A 19 38.23 3.43 -10.57
N ASP A 20 38.78 2.34 -11.08
CA ASP A 20 39.95 2.37 -11.98
C ASP A 20 39.61 3.04 -13.31
N ARG A 21 38.41 2.76 -13.86
CA ARG A 21 37.93 3.41 -15.09
C ARG A 21 37.72 4.91 -14.89
N PHE A 22 37.25 5.34 -13.71
CA PHE A 22 37.12 6.75 -13.35
C PHE A 22 38.49 7.44 -13.22
N ARG A 23 39.47 6.80 -12.56
CA ARG A 23 40.84 7.32 -12.43
C ARG A 23 41.52 7.52 -13.79
N LEU A 24 41.29 6.61 -14.72
CA LEU A 24 41.84 6.69 -16.09
C LEU A 24 41.09 7.68 -17.00
N GLY A 25 40.07 8.40 -16.48
CA GLY A 25 39.26 9.33 -17.28
C GLY A 25 38.36 8.65 -18.33
N LEU A 26 38.22 7.33 -18.26
CA LEU A 26 37.44 6.51 -19.19
C LEU A 26 35.94 6.49 -18.87
N VAL A 27 35.52 7.16 -17.79
CA VAL A 27 34.12 7.35 -17.40
C VAL A 27 33.81 8.84 -17.34
N LYS A 28 32.74 9.26 -18.03
CA LYS A 28 32.21 10.62 -17.90
C LYS A 28 31.75 10.84 -16.45
N GLY A 29 32.25 11.90 -15.81
CA GLY A 29 31.81 12.26 -14.46
C GLY A 29 30.28 12.41 -14.39
N SER A 30 29.70 11.94 -13.29
CA SER A 30 28.26 12.05 -13.05
C SER A 30 27.83 13.52 -13.06
N TYR A 31 26.70 13.82 -13.70
CA TYR A 31 26.12 15.15 -13.68
C TYR A 31 25.72 15.55 -12.24
N ILE A 32 26.35 16.60 -11.71
CA ILE A 32 25.99 17.21 -10.43
C ILE A 32 25.16 18.47 -10.73
N PRO A 33 23.84 18.49 -10.41
CA PRO A 33 23.01 19.65 -10.67
C PRO A 33 23.40 20.83 -9.79
N CYS A 34 23.08 22.05 -10.23
CA CYS A 34 23.20 23.24 -9.40
C CYS A 34 22.33 23.14 -8.13
N LYS A 35 22.66 23.93 -7.10
CA LYS A 35 22.02 23.89 -5.77
C LYS A 35 20.48 23.96 -5.84
N LYS A 36 19.93 24.83 -6.70
CA LYS A 36 18.48 25.00 -6.87
C LYS A 36 17.80 23.69 -7.33
N ILE A 37 18.38 23.01 -8.31
CA ILE A 37 17.83 21.73 -8.82
C ILE A 37 17.98 20.62 -7.77
N ARG A 38 19.08 20.61 -7.00
CA ARG A 38 19.28 19.62 -5.93
C ARG A 38 18.21 19.73 -4.85
N ILE A 39 17.91 20.95 -4.38
CA ILE A 39 16.85 21.21 -3.40
C ILE A 39 15.49 20.75 -3.94
N LEU A 40 15.16 21.07 -5.19
CA LEU A 40 13.92 20.58 -5.83
C LEU A 40 13.86 19.04 -5.90
N ARG A 41 14.99 18.38 -6.18
CA ARG A 41 15.10 16.92 -6.19
C ARG A 41 14.88 16.30 -4.81
N GLU A 42 15.30 16.97 -3.74
CA GLU A 42 15.05 16.50 -2.37
C GLU A 42 13.55 16.47 -2.06
N TYR A 43 12.82 17.55 -2.34
CA TYR A 43 11.36 17.60 -2.14
C TYR A 43 10.61 16.60 -3.02
N THR A 44 10.94 16.51 -4.30
CA THR A 44 10.27 15.58 -5.23
C THR A 44 10.52 14.11 -4.86
N ARG A 45 11.74 13.75 -4.44
CA ARG A 45 12.04 12.41 -3.91
C ARG A 45 11.30 12.12 -2.62
N TYR A 46 11.19 13.10 -1.73
CA TYR A 46 10.43 12.92 -0.49
C TYR A 46 8.95 12.70 -0.77
N ARG A 47 8.35 13.50 -1.67
CA ARG A 47 6.97 13.28 -2.13
C ARG A 47 6.79 11.89 -2.75
N TYR A 48 7.72 11.45 -3.59
CA TYR A 48 7.68 10.09 -4.15
C TYR A 48 7.71 9.02 -3.05
N LYS A 49 8.56 9.20 -2.03
CA LYS A 49 8.64 8.29 -0.88
C LYS A 49 7.30 8.24 -0.13
N LEU A 50 6.68 9.38 0.15
CA LEU A 50 5.37 9.44 0.81
C LEU A 50 4.28 8.73 0.00
N VAL A 51 4.20 8.97 -1.32
CA VAL A 51 3.24 8.28 -2.20
C VAL A 51 3.46 6.76 -2.18
N SER A 52 4.72 6.32 -2.21
CA SER A 52 5.07 4.90 -2.10
C SER A 52 4.69 4.32 -0.73
N CYS A 53 4.89 5.06 0.36
CA CYS A 53 4.44 4.66 1.70
C CYS A 53 2.92 4.51 1.76
N ARG A 54 2.15 5.46 1.19
CA ARG A 54 0.68 5.38 1.13
C ARG A 54 0.21 4.11 0.42
N SER A 55 0.77 3.80 -0.74
CA SER A 55 0.43 2.56 -1.47
C SER A 55 0.81 1.31 -0.68
N SER A 56 1.95 1.35 0.03
CA SER A 56 2.38 0.24 0.89
C SER A 56 1.40 0.01 2.04
N GLU A 57 0.90 1.05 2.69
CA GLU A 57 -0.11 0.90 3.76
C GLU A 57 -1.46 0.41 3.23
N LYS A 58 -1.91 0.88 2.06
CA LYS A 58 -3.10 0.34 1.40
C LYS A 58 -2.99 -1.17 1.17
N ASN A 59 -1.85 -1.63 0.66
CA ASN A 59 -1.61 -3.06 0.45
C ASN A 59 -1.57 -3.85 1.76
N ARG A 60 -0.95 -3.31 2.81
CA ARG A 60 -0.95 -3.95 4.14
C ARG A 60 -2.36 -4.05 4.70
N TYR A 61 -3.19 -3.03 4.50
CA TYR A 61 -4.56 -3.01 4.95
C TYR A 61 -5.42 -4.05 4.22
N GLN A 62 -5.31 -4.11 2.88
CA GLN A 62 -5.98 -5.13 2.08
C GLN A 62 -5.55 -6.55 2.47
N ASN A 63 -4.24 -6.79 2.62
CA ASN A 63 -3.75 -8.10 3.06
C ASN A 63 -4.29 -8.48 4.45
N ALA A 64 -4.45 -7.50 5.36
CA ALA A 64 -5.06 -7.75 6.66
C ALA A 64 -6.53 -8.17 6.55
N LEU A 65 -7.30 -7.51 5.66
CA LEU A 65 -8.69 -7.90 5.36
C LEU A 65 -8.76 -9.32 4.79
N THR A 66 -7.91 -9.67 3.81
CA THR A 66 -7.85 -11.01 3.22
C THR A 66 -7.54 -12.09 4.25
N VAL A 67 -6.58 -11.85 5.15
CA VAL A 67 -6.23 -12.80 6.23
C VAL A 67 -7.41 -13.03 7.19
N CYS A 68 -8.29 -12.04 7.34
CA CYS A 68 -9.48 -12.12 8.17
C CYS A 68 -10.73 -12.60 7.43
N ASN A 69 -10.56 -13.14 6.21
CA ASN A 69 -11.63 -13.58 5.33
C ASN A 69 -12.65 -12.46 5.00
N VAL A 70 -12.16 -11.23 4.79
CA VAL A 70 -12.93 -10.09 4.29
C VAL A 70 -12.49 -9.79 2.86
N ALA A 71 -13.28 -10.21 1.87
CA ALA A 71 -12.98 -10.13 0.44
C ALA A 71 -13.79 -9.02 -0.27
N LEU A 72 -13.91 -7.86 0.38
CA LEU A 72 -14.71 -6.73 -0.13
C LEU A 72 -14.28 -6.22 -1.51
N ASP A 73 -13.05 -6.47 -1.94
CA ASP A 73 -12.54 -6.14 -3.27
C ASP A 73 -13.27 -6.86 -4.41
N SER A 74 -13.94 -7.97 -4.12
CA SER A 74 -14.80 -8.68 -5.09
C SER A 74 -16.17 -8.01 -5.29
N GLY A 75 -16.77 -7.47 -4.21
CA GLY A 75 -18.12 -6.89 -4.23
C GLY A 75 -18.14 -5.38 -4.50
N VAL A 76 -17.05 -4.66 -4.20
CA VAL A 76 -17.01 -3.18 -4.25
C VAL A 76 -16.00 -2.65 -5.27
N SER A 77 -16.28 -1.47 -5.83
CA SER A 77 -15.36 -0.82 -6.79
C SER A 77 -14.16 -0.15 -6.11
N ASP A 78 -14.29 0.26 -4.85
CA ASP A 78 -13.23 0.90 -4.07
C ASP A 78 -13.33 0.50 -2.60
N VAL A 79 -12.40 -0.33 -2.14
CA VAL A 79 -12.31 -0.83 -0.76
C VAL A 79 -12.08 0.31 0.25
N PHE A 80 -11.49 1.43 -0.19
CA PHE A 80 -11.25 2.60 0.64
C PHE A 80 -12.34 3.68 0.49
N GLY A 81 -13.45 3.36 -0.20
CA GLY A 81 -14.60 4.24 -0.33
C GLY A 81 -15.41 4.33 0.95
N LYS A 82 -16.34 5.30 1.01
CA LYS A 82 -17.16 5.59 2.20
C LYS A 82 -17.93 4.37 2.72
N SER A 83 -18.65 3.66 1.84
CA SER A 83 -19.45 2.50 2.24
C SER A 83 -18.56 1.37 2.77
N SER A 84 -17.49 1.01 2.04
CA SER A 84 -16.57 -0.05 2.45
C SER A 84 -15.88 0.27 3.76
N THR A 85 -15.47 1.51 3.96
CA THR A 85 -14.84 1.96 5.21
C THR A 85 -15.82 1.85 6.39
N SER A 86 -17.08 2.25 6.18
CA SER A 86 -18.14 2.15 7.21
C SER A 86 -18.47 0.69 7.57
N ILE A 87 -18.46 -0.21 6.59
CA ILE A 87 -18.63 -1.66 6.82
C ILE A 87 -17.45 -2.21 7.61
N ILE A 88 -16.21 -1.89 7.21
CA ILE A 88 -15.02 -2.38 7.92
C ILE A 88 -14.99 -1.84 9.35
N ASP A 89 -15.42 -0.60 9.59
CA ASP A 89 -15.54 -0.05 10.94
C ASP A 89 -16.52 -0.83 11.80
N TYR A 90 -17.70 -1.13 11.24
CA TYR A 90 -18.67 -1.99 11.90
C TYR A 90 -18.10 -3.37 12.26
N LEU A 91 -17.37 -4.02 11.35
CA LEU A 91 -16.73 -5.32 11.60
C LEU A 91 -15.62 -5.23 12.67
N LEU A 92 -14.88 -4.12 12.71
CA LEU A 92 -13.85 -3.87 13.72
C LEU A 92 -14.42 -3.58 15.12
N GLU A 93 -15.71 -3.26 15.23
CA GLU A 93 -16.42 -2.99 16.48
C GLU A 93 -17.11 -4.24 17.05
N GLN A 94 -17.45 -5.24 16.23
CA GLN A 94 -18.07 -6.47 16.70
C GLN A 94 -17.08 -7.31 17.50
N ALA A 95 -17.38 -7.58 18.78
CA ALA A 95 -16.50 -8.38 19.64
C ALA A 95 -16.54 -9.88 19.31
N ASP A 96 -17.70 -10.37 18.87
CA ASP A 96 -18.01 -11.77 18.62
C ASP A 96 -17.88 -12.19 17.15
N ASN A 97 -17.41 -11.29 16.29
CA ASN A 97 -17.38 -11.46 14.84
C ASN A 97 -18.75 -11.78 14.23
N SER A 98 -19.84 -11.31 14.85
CA SER A 98 -21.19 -11.42 14.30
C SER A 98 -21.38 -10.50 13.08
N ILE A 99 -22.34 -10.87 12.22
CA ILE A 99 -22.73 -10.09 11.04
C ILE A 99 -24.21 -9.79 11.17
N ASN A 100 -24.59 -8.52 11.18
CA ASN A 100 -25.98 -8.09 10.99
C ASN A 100 -26.16 -7.55 9.57
N HIS A 101 -26.93 -8.27 8.76
CA HIS A 101 -27.13 -7.96 7.35
C HIS A 101 -27.87 -6.61 7.16
N GLU A 102 -28.85 -6.30 8.03
CA GLU A 102 -29.59 -5.03 7.97
C GLU A 102 -28.68 -3.82 8.24
N GLU A 103 -27.77 -3.95 9.21
CA GLU A 103 -26.78 -2.91 9.51
C GLU A 103 -25.82 -2.69 8.34
N ILE A 104 -25.35 -3.76 7.69
CA ILE A 104 -24.48 -3.67 6.51
C ILE A 104 -25.24 -2.99 5.36
N ALA A 105 -26.47 -3.43 5.08
CA ALA A 105 -27.33 -2.86 4.04
C ALA A 105 -27.56 -1.36 4.24
N SER A 106 -27.78 -0.94 5.49
CA SER A 106 -27.97 0.47 5.84
C SER A 106 -26.76 1.35 5.51
N LYS A 107 -25.55 0.78 5.54
CA LYS A 107 -24.28 1.47 5.25
C LYS A 107 -23.94 1.52 3.75
N LEU A 108 -24.68 0.78 2.90
CA LEU A 108 -24.49 0.79 1.45
C LEU A 108 -25.06 2.06 0.81
N LEU A 109 -24.19 2.76 0.06
CA LEU A 109 -24.55 4.00 -0.64
C LEU A 109 -24.71 3.79 -2.15
N ARG A 110 -25.70 4.48 -2.73
CA ARG A 110 -25.92 4.65 -4.18
C ARG A 110 -25.86 3.32 -4.95
N SER A 111 -24.85 3.13 -5.79
CA SER A 111 -24.68 1.97 -6.67
C SER A 111 -24.33 0.68 -5.95
N LEU A 112 -23.93 0.75 -4.67
CA LEU A 112 -23.66 -0.44 -3.87
C LEU A 112 -24.92 -1.09 -3.33
N LYS A 113 -26.05 -0.37 -3.25
CA LYS A 113 -27.34 -0.95 -2.85
C LYS A 113 -27.81 -2.06 -3.78
N SER A 114 -27.54 -1.93 -5.08
CA SER A 114 -27.86 -2.99 -6.05
C SER A 114 -26.89 -4.18 -6.00
N LYS A 115 -25.85 -4.12 -5.16
CA LYS A 115 -24.82 -5.15 -4.98
C LYS A 115 -24.77 -5.66 -3.54
N GLU A 116 -25.84 -5.44 -2.78
CA GLU A 116 -25.91 -5.79 -1.37
C GLU A 116 -25.57 -7.25 -1.10
N ASP A 117 -26.20 -8.17 -1.82
CA ASP A 117 -25.97 -9.61 -1.67
C ASP A 117 -24.49 -9.98 -1.88
N ALA A 118 -23.86 -9.42 -2.93
CA ALA A 118 -22.44 -9.67 -3.21
C ALA A 118 -21.52 -9.10 -2.12
N VAL A 119 -21.90 -7.99 -1.49
CA VAL A 119 -21.12 -7.41 -0.38
C VAL A 119 -21.26 -8.29 0.87
N ILE A 120 -22.47 -8.76 1.19
CA ILE A 120 -22.72 -9.65 2.32
C ILE A 120 -21.95 -10.97 2.14
N GLU A 121 -22.05 -11.58 0.96
CA GLU A 121 -21.31 -12.82 0.63
C GLU A 121 -19.79 -12.62 0.78
N SER A 122 -19.27 -11.46 0.39
CA SER A 122 -17.83 -11.16 0.47
C SER A 122 -17.26 -11.03 1.90
N ILE A 123 -18.13 -10.88 2.90
CA ILE A 123 -17.75 -10.77 4.31
C ILE A 123 -18.32 -11.90 5.17
N GLU A 124 -19.09 -12.80 4.55
CA GLU A 124 -19.65 -13.95 5.22
C GLU A 124 -18.53 -14.89 5.69
N GLY A 125 -18.58 -15.28 6.97
CA GLY A 125 -17.51 -16.05 7.59
C GLY A 125 -16.23 -15.26 7.88
N TYR A 126 -16.27 -13.92 7.93
CA TYR A 126 -15.13 -13.15 8.43
C TYR A 126 -14.77 -13.57 9.85
N GLN A 127 -13.48 -13.54 10.17
CA GLN A 127 -12.97 -13.81 11.51
C GLN A 127 -11.81 -12.89 11.83
N MET A 128 -11.94 -12.13 12.92
CA MET A 128 -10.92 -11.18 13.37
C MET A 128 -10.62 -11.36 14.85
N THR A 129 -9.35 -11.59 15.17
CA THR A 129 -8.83 -11.53 16.53
C THR A 129 -8.58 -10.07 16.95
N ASP A 130 -8.56 -9.80 18.26
CA ASP A 130 -8.30 -8.45 18.78
C ASP A 130 -6.93 -7.90 18.33
N SER A 131 -5.91 -8.74 18.26
CA SER A 131 -4.59 -8.39 17.74
C SER A 131 -4.64 -7.94 16.28
N GLN A 132 -5.46 -8.61 15.44
CA GLN A 132 -5.67 -8.21 14.05
C GLN A 132 -6.44 -6.88 13.97
N LYS A 133 -7.50 -6.72 14.76
CA LYS A 133 -8.28 -5.46 14.84
C LYS A 133 -7.37 -4.28 15.22
N TYR A 134 -6.54 -4.46 16.24
CA TYR A 134 -5.58 -3.44 16.68
C TYR A 134 -4.56 -3.11 15.58
N ARG A 135 -3.96 -4.12 14.95
CA ARG A 135 -3.02 -3.92 13.85
C ARG A 135 -3.66 -3.16 12.67
N MET A 136 -4.90 -3.50 12.32
CA MET A 136 -5.63 -2.80 11.26
C MET A 136 -5.86 -1.33 11.60
N ARG A 137 -6.22 -1.01 12.85
CA ARG A 137 -6.37 0.38 13.31
C ARG A 137 -5.05 1.15 13.19
N LEU A 138 -3.91 0.56 13.55
CA LEU A 138 -2.59 1.18 13.39
C LEU A 138 -2.23 1.46 11.92
N VAL A 139 -2.43 0.47 11.04
CA VAL A 139 -2.15 0.61 9.61
C VAL A 139 -3.04 1.70 9.01
N ARG A 140 -4.33 1.74 9.37
CA ARG A 140 -5.27 2.76 8.90
C ARG A 140 -4.87 4.15 9.39
N ALA A 141 -4.55 4.31 10.68
CA ALA A 141 -4.11 5.59 11.23
C ALA A 141 -2.85 6.13 10.52
N HIS A 142 -1.89 5.25 10.21
CA HIS A 142 -0.71 5.66 9.45
C HIS A 142 -1.05 6.02 8.00
N MET A 143 -1.93 5.26 7.35
CA MET A 143 -2.43 5.57 6.00
C MET A 143 -3.12 6.93 5.95
N ASP A 144 -3.96 7.25 6.94
CA ASP A 144 -4.68 8.53 7.04
C ASP A 144 -3.71 9.69 7.26
N TYR A 145 -2.73 9.51 8.16
CA TYR A 145 -1.65 10.48 8.37
C TYR A 145 -0.89 10.77 7.07
N ILE A 146 -0.43 9.74 6.35
CA ILE A 146 0.28 9.94 5.08
C ILE A 146 -0.62 10.64 4.05
N THR A 147 -1.90 10.26 3.99
CA THR A 147 -2.86 10.84 3.04
C THR A 147 -3.13 12.32 3.33
N ALA A 148 -3.12 12.74 4.59
CA ALA A 148 -3.27 14.14 4.97
C ALA A 148 -2.02 15.00 4.67
N VAL A 149 -0.84 14.38 4.59
CA VAL A 149 0.46 15.07 4.39
C VAL A 149 0.86 15.18 2.90
N ILE A 150 0.26 14.37 2.00
CA ILE A 150 0.53 14.39 0.55
C ILE A 150 -0.42 15.32 -0.18
#